data_AF-A0A978T730-F1
#
_entry.id   AF-A0A978T730-F1
#
_cell.length_a   1.000
_cell.length_b   1.000
_cell.length_c   1.000
_cell.angle_alpha   90.00
_cell.angle_beta   90.00
_cell.angle_gamma   90.00
#
_symmetry.space_group_name_H-M   'P 1'
#
loop_
_entity.id
_entity.type
_entity.pdbx_description
1 polymer ?
#
loop_
_entity_poly.entity_id
_entity_poly.type
_entity_poly.pdbx_seq_one_letter_code
_entity_poly.pdbx_strand_id
1 'polypeptide(L)'
;MGLREPTPVDQLMLELINRARSNPQQEANRLLGGNLNEGVSPQWCISPTPKQPLAFNPYLIDAAYLHSKWMLDNDVFSHTGVNGTNSQQRMAMAGYQFIPPWGSGENIAWKGTTGSMDYVKFAIDNYVNLFVDYNYPNRSHRVTMLWDEFREVGIASLQGVFTFNRINYNAVVTTQNFAYSRKDGDGAFLTGVIYTDSVVDDDFYTIGEGIGNIRIIAKNITTGSRYETTSWQTGGYSLFLPPGDYLVSFIGNLDQDPKDDIVKAWVTIGNTNIKLDLATDNPLLATGFLNSNNFNNLPSDNTSLSQASIPSSSPPNIYNSPNPNNHLNPTPRDNLNSPMTNDNPPSPFADNTTGNDGNIPLPPSGNPHSPTANNDFLPLPSSPTNSNSPSSPTSHLLPPLLNTPIYRLQNRDYLGSYLFVGEDEANNILRNYPQFQLEGLAFYVSLTPQDGLMPIYRFRNDNIMGTYLFVGEEEANSIKRNYPVFTEEGIAFYVYPANSQGFPLYRFQNRLLPGSYLFTNESEKNYVMESYSDFFQLEGVAFNVVL
;
A
#
# COMPACT_ATOMS: atom_id res chain seq x y z
N MET A 1 -10.55 -32.72 0.35
CA MET A 1 -10.68 -31.61 -0.63
C MET A 1 -9.27 -31.11 -0.90
N GLY A 2 -8.96 -30.66 -2.11
CA GLY A 2 -7.65 -30.05 -2.39
C GLY A 2 -7.51 -28.72 -1.64
N LEU A 3 -6.27 -28.32 -1.33
CA LEU A 3 -5.97 -27.03 -0.72
C LEU A 3 -6.36 -25.89 -1.67
N ARG A 4 -6.86 -24.78 -1.13
CA ARG A 4 -7.24 -23.61 -1.94
C ARG A 4 -6.01 -22.88 -2.47
N GLU A 5 -6.05 -22.55 -3.76
CA GLU A 5 -5.12 -21.62 -4.41
C GLU A 5 -5.54 -20.16 -4.14
N PRO A 6 -4.59 -19.20 -4.11
CA PRO A 6 -4.93 -17.79 -3.99
C PRO A 6 -5.79 -17.34 -5.18
N THR A 7 -6.74 -16.43 -4.93
CA THR A 7 -7.45 -15.73 -6.02
C THR A 7 -6.62 -14.54 -6.53
N PRO A 8 -6.95 -13.95 -7.70
CA PRO A 8 -6.25 -12.76 -8.18
C PRO A 8 -6.25 -11.60 -7.19
N VAL A 9 -7.31 -11.44 -6.38
CA VAL A 9 -7.38 -10.41 -5.33
C VAL A 9 -6.50 -10.77 -4.13
N ASP A 10 -6.42 -12.06 -3.77
CA ASP A 10 -5.50 -12.50 -2.73
C ASP A 10 -4.04 -12.27 -3.16
N GLN A 11 -3.71 -12.55 -4.43
CA GLN A 11 -2.40 -12.26 -5.01
C GLN A 11 -2.09 -10.76 -4.92
N LEU A 12 -2.98 -9.89 -5.41
CA LEU A 12 -2.80 -8.44 -5.32
C LEU A 12 -2.54 -7.97 -3.88
N MET A 13 -3.29 -8.51 -2.91
CA MET A 13 -3.09 -8.20 -1.49
C MET A 13 -1.69 -8.63 -1.01
N LEU A 14 -1.19 -9.81 -1.42
CA LEU A 14 0.17 -10.24 -1.10
C LEU A 14 1.22 -9.29 -1.71
N GLU A 15 1.03 -8.87 -2.96
CA GLU A 15 1.96 -7.95 -3.62
C GLU A 15 2.01 -6.59 -2.93
N LEU A 16 0.86 -6.06 -2.49
CA LEU A 16 0.81 -4.84 -1.68
C LEU A 16 1.55 -4.99 -0.34
N ILE A 17 1.33 -6.10 0.38
CA ILE A 17 2.04 -6.40 1.62
C ILE A 17 3.54 -6.53 1.37
N ASN A 18 3.96 -7.23 0.31
CA ASN A 18 5.37 -7.43 0.00
C ASN A 18 6.06 -6.15 -0.47
N ARG A 19 5.36 -5.23 -1.14
CA ARG A 19 5.85 -3.86 -1.42
C ARG A 19 6.08 -3.07 -0.15
N ALA A 20 5.15 -3.15 0.81
CA ALA A 20 5.33 -2.52 2.12
C ALA A 20 6.50 -3.12 2.90
N ARG A 21 6.66 -4.44 2.83
CA ARG A 21 7.75 -5.15 3.49
C ARG A 21 9.10 -4.85 2.87
N SER A 22 9.20 -4.72 1.54
CA SER A 22 10.47 -4.41 0.87
C SER A 22 10.94 -2.98 1.16
N ASN A 23 10.01 -2.03 1.35
CA ASN A 23 10.35 -0.66 1.75
C ASN A 23 9.29 -0.05 2.69
N PRO A 24 9.36 -0.36 4.00
CA PRO A 24 8.38 0.12 4.98
C PRO A 24 8.26 1.64 5.02
N GLN A 25 9.38 2.35 4.89
CA GLN A 25 9.38 3.81 4.93
C GLN A 25 8.72 4.41 3.69
N GLN A 26 8.96 3.85 2.50
CA GLN A 26 8.29 4.33 1.28
C GLN A 26 6.78 4.09 1.35
N GLU A 27 6.36 2.96 1.91
CA GLU A 27 4.93 2.71 2.10
C GLU A 27 4.30 3.68 3.12
N ALA A 28 5.05 4.06 4.16
CA ALA A 28 4.63 5.13 5.07
C ALA A 28 4.61 6.51 4.41
N ASN A 29 5.55 6.81 3.50
CA ASN A 29 5.48 8.03 2.70
C ASN A 29 4.18 8.08 1.89
N ARG A 30 3.80 6.94 1.31
CA ARG A 30 2.59 6.78 0.49
C ARG A 30 1.28 6.90 1.28
N LEU A 31 1.22 6.33 2.49
CA LEU A 31 -0.03 6.15 3.24
C LEU A 31 -0.16 6.96 4.53
N LEU A 32 0.95 7.47 5.07
CA LEU A 32 1.03 8.00 6.45
C LEU A 32 1.69 9.38 6.51
N GLY A 33 1.89 10.05 5.38
CA GLY A 33 2.64 11.31 5.32
C GLY A 33 4.09 11.16 5.82
N GLY A 34 4.66 9.96 5.65
CA GLY A 34 6.05 9.65 6.01
C GLY A 34 6.29 9.21 7.45
N ASN A 35 5.28 9.24 8.34
CA ASN A 35 5.47 8.80 9.73
C ASN A 35 5.16 7.30 9.91
N LEU A 36 6.16 6.45 9.65
CA LEU A 36 6.07 4.99 9.79
C LEU A 36 5.63 4.52 11.19
N ASN A 37 5.86 5.32 12.24
CA ASN A 37 5.54 4.96 13.63
C ASN A 37 4.44 5.83 14.26
N GLU A 38 3.68 6.58 13.46
CA GLU A 38 2.52 7.33 13.96
C GLU A 38 1.55 6.38 14.69
N GLY A 39 1.28 6.65 15.97
CA GLY A 39 0.40 5.85 16.83
C GLY A 39 0.95 4.49 17.26
N VAL A 40 2.17 4.12 16.86
CA VAL A 40 2.86 2.89 17.30
C VAL A 40 3.52 3.16 18.66
N SER A 41 3.39 2.23 19.61
CA SER A 41 4.06 2.39 20.91
C SER A 41 5.57 2.18 20.81
N PRO A 42 6.40 2.83 21.66
CA PRO A 42 7.86 2.79 21.54
C PRO A 42 8.47 1.38 21.56
N GLN A 43 7.83 0.43 22.23
CA GLN A 43 8.27 -0.97 22.32
C GLN A 43 8.03 -1.78 21.04
N TRP A 44 7.19 -1.28 20.13
CA TRP A 44 6.79 -1.93 18.89
C TRP A 44 7.14 -1.10 17.65
N CYS A 45 8.02 -0.12 17.80
CA CYS A 45 8.48 0.70 16.68
C CYS A 45 8.97 -0.17 15.53
N ILE A 46 8.42 0.10 14.37
CA ILE A 46 8.73 -0.57 13.11
C ILE A 46 10.01 0.05 12.58
N SER A 47 11.04 -0.78 12.40
CA SER A 47 12.26 -0.39 11.72
C SER A 47 11.99 -0.18 10.23
N PRO A 48 12.54 0.88 9.59
CA PRO A 48 12.42 1.11 8.15
C PRO A 48 13.23 0.11 7.30
N THR A 49 14.02 -0.77 7.93
CA THR A 49 14.77 -1.81 7.22
C THR A 49 13.85 -2.73 6.43
N PRO A 50 14.21 -3.09 5.18
CA PRO A 50 13.48 -4.08 4.41
C PRO A 50 13.25 -5.38 5.18
N LYS A 51 12.05 -5.94 5.02
CA LYS A 51 11.63 -7.22 5.59
C LYS A 51 11.63 -8.26 4.48
N GLN A 52 11.89 -9.51 4.85
CA GLN A 52 11.77 -10.60 3.89
C GLN A 52 10.35 -10.67 3.32
N PRO A 53 10.18 -10.97 2.03
CA PRO A 53 8.87 -11.17 1.44
C PRO A 53 8.17 -12.37 2.08
N LEU A 54 6.85 -12.30 2.16
CA LEU A 54 6.01 -13.41 2.57
C LEU A 54 5.72 -14.30 1.37
N ALA A 55 5.81 -15.61 1.59
CA ALA A 55 5.40 -16.63 0.65
C ALA A 55 3.96 -17.07 0.95
N PHE A 56 3.17 -17.41 -0.07
CA PHE A 56 1.87 -18.00 0.18
C PHE A 56 2.02 -19.41 0.75
N ASN A 57 1.24 -19.72 1.79
CA ASN A 57 1.07 -21.09 2.27
C ASN A 57 -0.40 -21.51 2.11
N PRO A 58 -0.70 -22.54 1.31
CA PRO A 58 -2.08 -22.97 1.05
C PRO A 58 -2.89 -23.37 2.30
N TYR A 59 -2.23 -23.90 3.34
CA TYR A 59 -2.92 -24.18 4.61
C TYR A 59 -3.34 -22.91 5.34
N LEU A 60 -2.50 -21.86 5.30
CA LEU A 60 -2.86 -20.57 5.86
C LEU A 60 -3.96 -19.89 5.04
N ILE A 61 -3.95 -20.06 3.70
CA ILE A 61 -5.02 -19.57 2.80
C ILE A 61 -6.34 -20.23 3.17
N ASP A 62 -6.36 -21.55 3.34
CA ASP A 62 -7.56 -22.28 3.78
C ASP A 62 -8.07 -21.77 5.13
N ALA A 63 -7.18 -21.56 6.11
CA ALA A 63 -7.56 -20.99 7.40
C ALA A 63 -8.15 -19.58 7.28
N ALA A 64 -7.55 -18.72 6.44
CA ALA A 64 -8.04 -17.35 6.21
C ALA A 64 -9.39 -17.34 5.46
N TYR A 65 -9.56 -18.25 4.49
CA TYR A 65 -10.79 -18.43 3.75
C TYR A 65 -11.94 -18.88 4.65
N LEU A 66 -11.72 -19.92 5.43
CA LEU A 66 -12.72 -20.47 6.34
C LEU A 66 -13.14 -19.43 7.39
N HIS A 67 -12.19 -18.63 7.90
CA HIS A 67 -12.51 -17.58 8.88
C HIS A 67 -13.28 -16.42 8.26
N SER A 68 -12.86 -15.92 7.08
CA SER A 68 -13.57 -14.86 6.36
C SER A 68 -14.98 -15.29 5.97
N LYS A 69 -15.13 -16.55 5.53
CA LYS A 69 -16.44 -17.13 5.21
C LYS A 69 -17.31 -17.25 6.45
N TRP A 70 -16.76 -17.73 7.56
CA TRP A 70 -17.49 -17.84 8.81
C TRP A 70 -17.97 -16.48 9.32
N MET A 71 -17.15 -15.43 9.23
CA MET A 71 -17.52 -14.06 9.58
C MET A 71 -18.71 -13.56 8.74
N LEU A 72 -18.68 -13.79 7.42
CA LEU A 72 -19.79 -13.47 6.51
C LEU A 72 -21.06 -14.28 6.84
N ASP A 73 -20.94 -15.60 7.01
CA ASP A 73 -22.09 -16.49 7.22
C ASP A 73 -22.80 -16.24 8.56
N ASN A 74 -22.11 -15.62 9.54
CA ASN A 74 -22.62 -15.42 10.90
C ASN A 74 -22.78 -13.93 11.25
N ASP A 75 -22.57 -13.01 10.30
CA ASP A 75 -22.67 -11.56 10.52
C ASP A 75 -21.87 -11.08 11.74
N VAL A 76 -20.66 -11.63 11.91
CA VAL A 76 -19.77 -11.36 13.04
C VAL A 76 -18.39 -10.95 12.54
N PHE A 77 -17.81 -9.94 13.19
CA PHE A 77 -16.44 -9.49 12.90
C PHE A 77 -15.59 -9.68 14.16
N SER A 78 -14.74 -10.70 14.17
CA SER A 78 -13.99 -11.12 15.37
C SER A 78 -12.76 -11.94 15.02
N HIS A 79 -11.68 -11.76 15.79
CA HIS A 79 -10.53 -12.67 15.77
C HIS A 79 -10.85 -14.04 16.37
N THR A 80 -11.83 -14.10 17.28
CA THR A 80 -12.39 -15.35 17.80
C THR A 80 -13.32 -15.95 16.75
N GLY A 81 -12.92 -17.10 16.21
CA GLY A 81 -13.63 -17.78 15.15
C GLY A 81 -14.62 -18.81 15.67
N VAL A 82 -15.04 -19.68 14.76
CA VAL A 82 -15.95 -20.81 15.03
C VAL A 82 -15.54 -21.57 16.29
N ASN A 83 -16.50 -21.89 17.14
CA ASN A 83 -16.31 -22.61 18.41
C ASN A 83 -15.29 -21.97 19.38
N GLY A 84 -15.08 -20.65 19.31
CA GLY A 84 -14.16 -19.95 20.21
C GLY A 84 -12.69 -20.09 19.81
N THR A 85 -12.39 -20.56 18.60
CA THR A 85 -11.02 -20.77 18.14
C THR A 85 -10.26 -19.46 17.97
N ASN A 86 -8.96 -19.47 18.27
CA ASN A 86 -8.04 -18.40 17.86
C ASN A 86 -7.45 -18.69 16.47
N SER A 87 -6.73 -17.72 15.89
CA SER A 87 -6.16 -17.83 14.54
C SER A 87 -5.16 -18.99 14.42
N GLN A 88 -4.27 -19.17 15.39
CA GLN A 88 -3.30 -20.26 15.42
C GLN A 88 -3.98 -21.64 15.36
N GLN A 89 -5.04 -21.84 16.14
CA GLN A 89 -5.82 -23.07 16.13
C GLN A 89 -6.45 -23.31 14.76
N ARG A 90 -6.99 -22.26 14.12
CA ARG A 90 -7.55 -22.38 12.75
C ARG A 90 -6.48 -22.73 11.72
N MET A 91 -5.29 -22.13 11.81
CA MET A 91 -4.14 -22.48 10.95
C MET A 91 -3.74 -23.96 11.13
N ALA A 92 -3.67 -24.44 12.38
CA ALA A 92 -3.35 -25.83 12.69
C ALA A 92 -4.43 -26.81 12.20
N MET A 93 -5.71 -26.45 12.38
CA MET A 93 -6.86 -27.22 11.87
C MET A 93 -6.88 -27.31 10.34
N ALA A 94 -6.41 -26.27 9.65
CA ALA A 94 -6.24 -26.31 8.20
C ALA A 94 -5.08 -27.22 7.75
N GLY A 95 -4.14 -27.54 8.65
CA GLY A 95 -3.03 -28.46 8.39
C GLY A 95 -1.64 -27.83 8.54
N TYR A 96 -1.54 -26.51 8.81
CA TYR A 96 -0.26 -25.84 9.00
C TYR A 96 0.46 -26.37 10.25
N GLN A 97 1.73 -26.73 10.09
CA GLN A 97 2.53 -27.33 11.16
C GLN A 97 3.34 -26.26 11.90
N PHE A 98 3.03 -26.04 13.18
CA PHE A 98 3.79 -25.16 14.06
C PHE A 98 4.98 -25.90 14.70
N ILE A 99 6.11 -25.91 14.00
CA ILE A 99 7.34 -26.55 14.45
C ILE A 99 8.27 -25.49 15.07
N PRO A 100 8.68 -25.63 16.35
CA PRO A 100 9.49 -24.62 17.03
C PRO A 100 10.86 -24.37 16.35
N PRO A 101 11.35 -23.12 16.38
CA PRO A 101 10.64 -21.92 16.81
C PRO A 101 9.55 -21.54 15.79
N TRP A 102 8.41 -21.08 16.30
CA TRP A 102 7.27 -20.65 15.49
C TRP A 102 6.62 -19.40 16.07
N GLY A 103 5.92 -18.66 15.21
CA GLY A 103 5.08 -17.53 15.58
C GLY A 103 3.93 -17.38 14.58
N SER A 104 2.83 -16.75 15.01
CA SER A 104 1.66 -16.49 14.17
C SER A 104 1.05 -15.13 14.46
N GLY A 105 0.42 -14.53 13.45
CA GLY A 105 -0.33 -13.29 13.56
C GLY A 105 -1.59 -13.32 12.70
N GLU A 106 -2.57 -12.49 13.03
CA GLU A 106 -3.78 -12.34 12.21
C GLU A 106 -4.18 -10.87 12.11
N ASN A 107 -4.47 -10.43 10.88
CA ASN A 107 -5.23 -9.22 10.63
C ASN A 107 -6.58 -9.61 10.03
N ILE A 108 -7.64 -8.90 10.43
CA ILE A 108 -8.95 -8.97 9.78
C ILE A 108 -9.44 -7.58 9.43
N ALA A 109 -10.11 -7.44 8.31
CA ALA A 109 -10.73 -6.19 7.88
C ALA A 109 -12.05 -6.47 7.18
N TRP A 110 -12.96 -5.49 7.21
CA TRP A 110 -14.08 -5.49 6.28
C TRP A 110 -14.41 -4.07 5.83
N LYS A 111 -14.87 -3.98 4.58
CA LYS A 111 -15.41 -2.76 3.99
C LYS A 111 -16.74 -3.11 3.35
N GLY A 112 -17.76 -2.26 3.54
CA GLY A 112 -19.09 -2.51 2.99
C GLY A 112 -19.82 -1.25 2.55
N THR A 113 -20.82 -1.44 1.70
CA THR A 113 -21.73 -0.39 1.20
C THR A 113 -23.14 -0.94 1.05
N THR A 114 -24.16 -0.09 1.19
CA THR A 114 -25.55 -0.45 0.87
C THR A 114 -25.87 -0.30 -0.62
N GLY A 115 -24.96 0.32 -1.38
CA GLY A 115 -25.07 0.48 -2.84
C GLY A 115 -24.29 -0.58 -3.61
N SER A 116 -23.91 -0.24 -4.85
CA SER A 116 -23.03 -1.06 -5.67
C SER A 116 -21.62 -1.11 -5.07
N MET A 117 -21.01 -2.29 -5.10
CA MET A 117 -19.67 -2.54 -4.57
C MET A 117 -18.69 -2.80 -5.71
N ASP A 118 -17.50 -2.19 -5.61
CA ASP A 118 -16.32 -2.59 -6.37
C ASP A 118 -15.48 -3.52 -5.48
N TYR A 119 -15.44 -4.80 -5.85
CA TYR A 119 -14.78 -5.85 -5.09
C TYR A 119 -13.27 -5.60 -4.95
N VAL A 120 -12.60 -5.22 -6.04
CA VAL A 120 -11.15 -5.02 -6.07
C VAL A 120 -10.79 -3.79 -5.26
N LYS A 121 -11.51 -2.68 -5.47
CA LYS A 121 -11.30 -1.45 -4.70
C LYS A 121 -11.50 -1.68 -3.21
N PHE A 122 -12.52 -2.43 -2.78
CA PHE A 122 -12.76 -2.68 -1.35
C PHE A 122 -11.68 -3.58 -0.74
N ALA A 123 -11.11 -4.52 -1.50
CA ALA A 123 -9.95 -5.28 -1.05
C ALA A 123 -8.71 -4.39 -0.87
N ILE A 124 -8.45 -3.47 -1.80
CA ILE A 124 -7.39 -2.46 -1.65
C ILE A 124 -7.66 -1.54 -0.46
N ASP A 125 -8.91 -1.10 -0.26
CA ASP A 125 -9.30 -0.30 0.91
C ASP A 125 -9.02 -1.07 2.21
N ASN A 126 -9.30 -2.37 2.26
CA ASN A 126 -8.96 -3.21 3.41
C ASN A 126 -7.44 -3.23 3.67
N TYR A 127 -6.62 -3.36 2.63
CA TYR A 127 -5.15 -3.25 2.75
C TYR A 127 -4.74 -1.89 3.35
N VAL A 128 -5.22 -0.79 2.77
CA VAL A 128 -4.90 0.57 3.22
C VAL A 128 -5.34 0.77 4.67
N ASN A 129 -6.53 0.33 5.04
CA ASN A 129 -7.05 0.46 6.41
C ASN A 129 -6.19 -0.33 7.41
N LEU A 130 -5.72 -1.53 7.05
CA LEU A 130 -4.85 -2.34 7.91
C LEU A 130 -3.44 -1.73 8.06
N PHE A 131 -2.93 -1.06 7.02
CA PHE A 131 -1.61 -0.41 7.08
C PHE A 131 -1.67 0.94 7.80
N VAL A 132 -2.64 1.81 7.46
CA VAL A 132 -2.84 3.09 8.12
C VAL A 132 -3.20 2.86 9.60
N ASP A 133 -4.13 1.94 9.80
CA ASP A 133 -4.57 1.44 11.10
C ASP A 133 -5.08 2.55 12.03
N TYR A 134 -5.75 3.54 11.43
CA TYR A 134 -6.20 4.74 12.12
C TYR A 134 -7.15 4.39 13.26
N ASN A 135 -6.98 5.03 14.42
CA ASN A 135 -7.60 4.74 15.71
C ASN A 135 -7.53 3.31 16.26
N TYR A 136 -6.75 2.38 15.69
CA TYR A 136 -6.56 1.07 16.30
C TYR A 136 -5.42 1.07 17.34
N PRO A 137 -5.59 0.40 18.50
CA PRO A 137 -4.59 0.37 19.55
C PRO A 137 -3.20 -0.05 19.07
N ASN A 138 -2.20 0.80 19.32
CA ASN A 138 -0.80 0.61 18.95
C ASN A 138 -0.54 0.34 17.46
N ARG A 139 -1.53 0.58 16.58
CA ARG A 139 -1.45 0.26 15.15
C ARG A 139 -1.06 -1.20 14.93
N SER A 140 -1.62 -2.11 15.73
CA SER A 140 -1.16 -3.50 15.79
C SER A 140 -1.30 -4.25 14.47
N HIS A 141 -2.21 -3.86 13.57
CA HIS A 141 -2.32 -4.50 12.26
C HIS A 141 -1.12 -4.18 11.37
N ARG A 142 -0.68 -2.91 11.37
CA ARG A 142 0.54 -2.47 10.68
C ARG A 142 1.78 -3.12 11.28
N VAL A 143 1.88 -3.14 12.62
CA VAL A 143 2.98 -3.81 13.33
C VAL A 143 3.03 -5.30 12.97
N THR A 144 1.88 -5.98 12.91
CA THR A 144 1.80 -7.40 12.51
C THR A 144 2.22 -7.60 11.05
N MET A 145 1.72 -6.76 10.13
CA MET A 145 2.04 -6.84 8.70
C MET A 145 3.54 -6.66 8.42
N LEU A 146 4.19 -5.76 9.18
CA LEU A 146 5.61 -5.43 9.03
C LEU A 146 6.52 -6.18 10.00
N TRP A 147 6.02 -7.22 10.68
CA TRP A 147 6.82 -8.02 11.59
C TRP A 147 7.90 -8.80 10.82
N ASP A 148 9.17 -8.56 11.19
CA ASP A 148 10.36 -9.04 10.47
C ASP A 148 10.41 -10.58 10.36
N GLU A 149 9.91 -11.27 11.37
CA GLU A 149 10.07 -12.72 11.50
C GLU A 149 9.10 -13.53 10.65
N PHE A 150 7.97 -12.96 10.22
CA PHE A 150 7.02 -13.70 9.39
C PHE A 150 7.64 -14.04 8.04
N ARG A 151 7.36 -15.26 7.58
CA ARG A 151 7.88 -15.87 6.35
C ARG A 151 6.77 -16.28 5.40
N GLU A 152 5.61 -16.61 5.95
CA GLU A 152 4.51 -17.17 5.20
C GLU A 152 3.24 -16.41 5.54
N VAL A 153 2.32 -16.40 4.58
CA VAL A 153 1.00 -15.81 4.77
C VAL A 153 -0.06 -16.60 4.05
N GLY A 154 -1.27 -16.58 4.60
CA GLY A 154 -2.50 -16.95 3.92
C GLY A 154 -3.44 -15.78 3.89
N ILE A 155 -4.02 -15.50 2.73
CA ILE A 155 -4.91 -14.36 2.53
C ILE A 155 -6.19 -14.87 1.90
N ALA A 156 -7.32 -14.39 2.40
CA ALA A 156 -8.59 -14.54 1.72
C ALA A 156 -9.41 -13.27 1.85
N SER A 157 -9.70 -12.62 0.72
CA SER A 157 -10.71 -11.57 0.61
C SER A 157 -11.98 -12.15 0.00
N LEU A 158 -13.10 -12.07 0.71
CA LEU A 158 -14.37 -12.63 0.28
C LEU A 158 -15.45 -11.56 0.17
N GLN A 159 -16.10 -11.52 -0.98
CA GLN A 159 -17.32 -10.75 -1.16
C GLN A 159 -18.53 -11.50 -0.59
N GLY A 160 -19.43 -10.77 0.06
CA GLY A 160 -20.69 -11.32 0.58
C GLY A 160 -21.58 -10.23 1.15
N VAL A 161 -22.76 -10.63 1.64
CA VAL A 161 -23.61 -9.76 2.45
C VAL A 161 -23.13 -9.86 3.90
N PHE A 162 -22.91 -8.72 4.54
CA PHE A 162 -22.58 -8.63 5.96
C PHE A 162 -23.60 -7.72 6.66
N THR A 163 -24.34 -8.26 7.61
CA THR A 163 -25.37 -7.53 8.36
C THR A 163 -24.75 -6.90 9.60
N PHE A 164 -24.74 -5.56 9.66
CA PHE A 164 -24.28 -4.84 10.84
C PHE A 164 -25.31 -3.80 11.26
N ASN A 165 -25.62 -3.74 12.56
CA ASN A 165 -26.65 -2.85 13.10
C ASN A 165 -27.99 -2.92 12.35
N ARG A 166 -28.40 -4.14 11.96
CA ARG A 166 -29.63 -4.44 11.19
C ARG A 166 -29.66 -3.86 9.77
N ILE A 167 -28.50 -3.47 9.24
CA ILE A 167 -28.34 -3.00 7.86
C ILE A 167 -27.48 -4.02 7.12
N ASN A 168 -27.93 -4.43 5.94
CA ASN A 168 -27.18 -5.32 5.06
C ASN A 168 -26.20 -4.50 4.21
N TYR A 169 -24.93 -4.88 4.23
CA TYR A 169 -23.90 -4.30 3.38
C TYR A 169 -23.43 -5.33 2.36
N ASN A 170 -23.29 -4.92 1.10
CA ASN A 170 -22.41 -5.60 0.17
C ASN A 170 -20.98 -5.33 0.63
N ALA A 171 -20.30 -6.37 1.07
CA ALA A 171 -19.04 -6.25 1.80
C ALA A 171 -17.94 -7.14 1.24
N VAL A 172 -16.70 -6.69 1.46
CA VAL A 172 -15.49 -7.51 1.35
C VAL A 172 -14.93 -7.71 2.73
N VAL A 173 -14.87 -8.97 3.16
CA VAL A 173 -14.25 -9.39 4.42
C VAL A 173 -12.91 -10.05 4.09
N THR A 174 -11.84 -9.57 4.70
CA THR A 174 -10.47 -10.02 4.47
C THR A 174 -9.88 -10.57 5.76
N THR A 175 -9.25 -11.75 5.68
CA THR A 175 -8.36 -12.30 6.73
C THR A 175 -6.95 -12.46 6.16
N GLN A 176 -5.93 -12.03 6.92
CA GLN A 176 -4.51 -12.27 6.66
C GLN A 176 -3.92 -13.05 7.83
N ASN A 177 -3.49 -14.29 7.58
CA ASN A 177 -2.89 -15.19 8.54
C ASN A 177 -1.38 -15.28 8.30
N PHE A 178 -0.58 -14.69 9.19
CA PHE A 178 0.87 -14.65 9.09
C PHE A 178 1.49 -15.77 9.94
N ALA A 179 2.59 -16.35 9.46
CA ALA A 179 3.32 -17.32 10.26
C ALA A 179 4.82 -17.33 9.97
N TYR A 180 5.56 -17.87 10.92
CA TYR A 180 6.84 -18.52 10.67
C TYR A 180 6.89 -19.84 11.44
N SER A 181 7.59 -20.82 10.88
CA SER A 181 7.96 -22.05 11.54
C SER A 181 9.36 -22.43 11.09
N ARG A 182 10.16 -23.06 11.98
CA ARG A 182 11.55 -23.47 11.70
C ARG A 182 12.44 -22.32 11.20
N LYS A 183 12.68 -21.34 12.07
CA LYS A 183 13.39 -20.09 11.75
C LYS A 183 14.85 -20.28 11.28
N ASP A 184 15.56 -21.33 11.71
CA ASP A 184 17.03 -21.36 11.64
C ASP A 184 17.58 -22.50 10.77
N GLY A 185 18.49 -22.15 9.85
CA GLY A 185 19.41 -23.09 9.18
C GLY A 185 18.81 -24.02 8.11
N ASP A 186 17.48 -24.13 8.04
CA ASP A 186 16.80 -25.07 7.15
C ASP A 186 16.60 -24.55 5.71
N GLY A 187 16.84 -23.25 5.46
CA GLY A 187 16.64 -22.61 4.15
C GLY A 187 15.57 -21.53 4.16
N ALA A 188 15.08 -21.16 2.98
CA ALA A 188 14.06 -20.14 2.81
C ALA A 188 13.16 -20.36 1.58
N PHE A 189 12.06 -19.61 1.53
CA PHE A 189 11.17 -19.64 0.37
C PHE A 189 11.72 -18.73 -0.73
N LEU A 190 11.85 -19.29 -1.93
CA LEU A 190 11.78 -18.54 -3.18
C LEU A 190 10.30 -18.36 -3.53
N THR A 191 9.86 -17.12 -3.65
CA THR A 191 8.47 -16.77 -3.95
C THR A 191 8.43 -15.69 -5.01
N GLY A 192 7.30 -15.48 -5.66
CA GLY A 192 7.12 -14.40 -6.61
C GLY A 192 5.86 -14.58 -7.42
N VAL A 193 5.70 -13.75 -8.44
CA VAL A 193 4.60 -13.80 -9.39
C VAL A 193 5.14 -13.72 -10.82
N ILE A 194 4.53 -14.51 -11.70
CA ILE A 194 4.81 -14.56 -13.14
C ILE A 194 3.62 -13.93 -13.85
N TYR A 195 3.84 -12.86 -14.61
CA TYR A 195 2.77 -12.04 -15.15
C TYR A 195 3.19 -11.31 -16.43
N THR A 196 2.21 -10.81 -17.18
CA THR A 196 2.46 -10.17 -18.48
C THR A 196 2.83 -8.69 -18.40
N ASP A 197 2.50 -8.01 -17.30
CA ASP A 197 2.58 -6.54 -17.12
C ASP A 197 1.88 -5.74 -18.25
N SER A 198 0.88 -6.35 -18.87
CA SER A 198 0.25 -5.83 -20.09
C SER A 198 -1.09 -5.11 -19.85
N VAL A 199 -1.66 -5.22 -18.65
CA VAL A 199 -2.88 -4.52 -18.24
C VAL A 199 -2.51 -3.14 -17.71
N VAL A 200 -1.51 -3.08 -16.82
CA VAL A 200 -0.84 -1.84 -16.43
C VAL A 200 0.67 -2.12 -16.49
N ASP A 201 1.37 -1.37 -17.34
CA ASP A 201 2.83 -1.44 -17.52
C ASP A 201 3.49 -0.62 -16.39
N ASP A 202 3.71 -1.26 -15.25
CA ASP A 202 4.23 -0.64 -14.02
C ASP A 202 5.17 -1.54 -13.19
N ASP A 203 5.65 -2.64 -13.77
CA ASP A 203 6.45 -3.67 -13.12
C ASP A 203 5.78 -4.20 -11.83
N PHE A 204 4.44 -4.22 -11.76
CA PHE A 204 3.69 -4.69 -10.60
C PHE A 204 2.44 -5.47 -11.01
N TYR A 205 2.17 -6.57 -10.30
CA TYR A 205 1.03 -7.42 -10.63
C TYR A 205 -0.30 -6.66 -10.61
N THR A 206 -0.96 -6.62 -11.77
CA THR A 206 -2.34 -6.25 -11.93
C THR A 206 -3.22 -7.48 -12.12
N ILE A 207 -4.42 -7.44 -11.54
CA ILE A 207 -5.41 -8.52 -11.70
C ILE A 207 -5.68 -8.75 -13.19
N GLY A 208 -5.43 -9.99 -13.63
CA GLY A 208 -5.63 -10.41 -15.02
C GLY A 208 -4.34 -10.68 -15.78
N GLU A 209 -3.18 -10.30 -15.23
CA GLU A 209 -1.88 -10.49 -15.90
C GLU A 209 -1.18 -11.80 -15.52
N GLY A 210 -1.62 -12.45 -14.44
CA GLY A 210 -0.98 -13.65 -13.90
C GLY A 210 -0.93 -14.80 -14.92
N ILE A 211 0.23 -15.43 -15.05
CA ILE A 211 0.45 -16.57 -15.93
C ILE A 211 0.58 -17.85 -15.10
N GLY A 212 -0.48 -18.65 -15.12
CA GLY A 212 -0.52 -19.93 -14.42
C GLY A 212 0.16 -21.08 -15.15
N ASN A 213 0.35 -22.19 -14.42
CA ASN A 213 0.91 -23.44 -14.95
C ASN A 213 2.36 -23.36 -15.44
N ILE A 214 3.12 -22.35 -15.00
CA ILE A 214 4.55 -22.27 -15.29
C ILE A 214 5.29 -23.13 -14.29
N ARG A 215 6.12 -24.05 -14.79
CA ARG A 215 6.95 -24.91 -13.94
C ARG A 215 8.19 -24.16 -13.50
N ILE A 216 8.43 -24.09 -12.20
CA ILE A 216 9.60 -23.47 -11.61
C ILE A 216 10.50 -24.57 -11.07
N ILE A 217 11.71 -24.66 -11.62
CA ILE A 217 12.71 -25.67 -11.22
C ILE A 217 13.93 -24.95 -10.66
N ALA A 218 14.25 -25.20 -9.39
CA ALA A 218 15.50 -24.74 -8.78
C ALA A 218 16.49 -25.90 -8.69
N LYS A 219 17.62 -25.78 -9.40
CA LYS A 219 18.72 -26.75 -9.33
C LYS A 219 19.89 -26.16 -8.54
N ASN A 220 20.21 -26.77 -7.41
CA ASN A 220 21.37 -26.39 -6.60
C ASN A 220 22.65 -26.69 -7.40
N ILE A 221 23.50 -25.69 -7.59
CA ILE A 221 24.63 -25.80 -8.53
C ILE A 221 25.81 -26.58 -7.97
N THR A 222 25.90 -26.66 -6.65
CA THR A 222 26.98 -27.36 -5.94
C THR A 222 26.63 -28.84 -5.76
N THR A 223 25.40 -29.13 -5.32
CA THR A 223 24.96 -30.51 -4.97
C THR A 223 24.25 -31.21 -6.12
N GLY A 224 23.73 -30.47 -7.11
CA GLY A 224 22.90 -31.01 -8.19
C GLY A 224 21.45 -31.33 -7.77
N SER A 225 21.10 -31.15 -6.49
CA SER A 225 19.74 -31.34 -5.97
C SER A 225 18.72 -30.48 -6.72
N ARG A 226 17.54 -31.04 -6.98
CA ARG A 226 16.47 -30.38 -7.75
C ARG A 226 15.21 -30.27 -6.92
N TYR A 227 14.63 -29.07 -6.91
CA TYR A 227 13.36 -28.75 -6.28
C TYR A 227 12.45 -28.12 -7.34
N GLU A 228 11.14 -28.35 -7.23
CA GLU A 228 10.19 -27.81 -8.19
C GLU A 228 8.86 -27.39 -7.55
N THR A 229 8.23 -26.40 -8.17
CA THR A 229 6.84 -26.02 -7.94
C THR A 229 6.21 -25.61 -9.27
N THR A 230 4.94 -25.24 -9.25
CA THR A 230 4.22 -24.70 -10.41
C THR A 230 3.46 -23.45 -9.97
N SER A 231 3.42 -22.42 -10.81
CA SER A 231 2.62 -21.24 -10.51
C SER A 231 1.14 -21.58 -10.47
N TRP A 232 0.44 -20.97 -9.52
CA TRP A 232 -1.03 -20.99 -9.47
C TRP A 232 -1.61 -20.22 -10.65
N GLN A 233 -2.94 -20.28 -10.86
CA GLN A 233 -3.60 -19.50 -11.92
C GLN A 233 -3.37 -17.99 -11.82
N THR A 234 -2.99 -17.47 -10.63
CA THR A 234 -2.63 -16.07 -10.41
C THR A 234 -1.20 -15.73 -10.85
N GLY A 235 -0.42 -16.70 -11.31
CA GLY A 235 1.01 -16.55 -11.58
C GLY A 235 1.91 -16.60 -10.34
N GLY A 236 1.33 -16.49 -9.14
CA GLY A 236 2.05 -16.62 -7.89
C GLY A 236 2.66 -18.00 -7.71
N TYR A 237 3.77 -18.09 -7.00
CA TYR A 237 4.36 -19.37 -6.61
C TYR A 237 5.11 -19.26 -5.28
N SER A 238 5.32 -20.40 -4.63
CA SER A 238 6.17 -20.50 -3.45
C SER A 238 6.93 -21.84 -3.47
N LEU A 239 8.25 -21.78 -3.23
CA LEU A 239 9.15 -22.92 -3.28
C LEU A 239 10.16 -22.83 -2.13
N PHE A 240 10.07 -23.74 -1.16
CA PHE A 240 11.06 -23.83 -0.11
C PHE A 240 12.36 -24.45 -0.63
N LEU A 241 13.50 -23.84 -0.30
CA LEU A 241 14.83 -24.26 -0.73
C LEU A 241 15.81 -24.25 0.45
N PRO A 242 16.60 -25.32 0.66
CA PRO A 242 17.73 -25.29 1.58
C PRO A 242 18.77 -24.23 1.16
N PRO A 243 19.66 -23.78 2.08
CA PRO A 243 20.66 -22.79 1.74
C PRO A 243 21.58 -23.24 0.60
N GLY A 244 21.94 -22.31 -0.28
CA GLY A 244 22.85 -22.56 -1.39
C GLY A 244 22.54 -21.75 -2.64
N ASP A 245 23.35 -21.95 -3.68
CA ASP A 245 23.19 -21.26 -4.95
C ASP A 245 22.41 -22.13 -5.94
N TYR A 246 21.42 -21.52 -6.59
CA TYR A 246 20.48 -22.19 -7.47
C TYR A 246 20.46 -21.54 -8.86
N LEU A 247 20.41 -22.39 -9.88
CA LEU A 247 19.90 -22.02 -11.19
C LEU A 247 18.41 -22.33 -11.21
N VAL A 248 17.59 -21.28 -11.21
CA VAL A 248 16.13 -21.35 -11.32
C VAL A 248 15.76 -21.31 -12.79
N SER A 249 14.82 -22.15 -13.22
CA SER A 249 14.27 -22.17 -14.57
C SER A 249 12.74 -22.08 -14.50
N PHE A 250 12.18 -21.09 -15.19
CA PHE A 250 10.76 -20.93 -15.47
C PHE A 250 10.47 -21.56 -16.83
N ILE A 251 9.58 -22.55 -16.86
CA ILE A 251 9.32 -23.37 -18.05
C ILE A 251 7.82 -23.44 -18.30
N GLY A 252 7.40 -22.97 -19.46
CA GLY A 252 6.01 -22.98 -19.89
C GLY A 252 5.76 -21.88 -20.91
N ASN A 253 4.50 -21.68 -21.25
CA ASN A 253 4.08 -20.66 -22.20
C ASN A 253 4.14 -19.25 -21.56
N LEU A 254 5.25 -18.53 -21.77
CA LEU A 254 5.48 -17.22 -21.15
C LEU A 254 5.02 -16.07 -22.06
N ASP A 255 5.12 -16.22 -23.39
CA ASP A 255 4.69 -15.22 -24.36
C ASP A 255 3.25 -15.43 -24.88
N GLN A 256 2.53 -16.39 -24.30
CA GLN A 256 1.19 -16.81 -24.68
C GLN A 256 1.09 -17.39 -26.11
N ASP A 257 2.19 -17.92 -26.66
CA ASP A 257 2.23 -18.68 -27.90
C ASP A 257 2.02 -20.21 -27.68
N PRO A 258 1.90 -21.04 -28.73
CA PRO A 258 1.68 -22.48 -28.55
C PRO A 258 2.91 -23.30 -28.06
N LYS A 259 4.04 -22.68 -27.73
CA LYS A 259 5.31 -23.31 -27.37
C LYS A 259 5.69 -22.98 -25.93
N ASP A 260 6.54 -23.84 -25.38
CA ASP A 260 7.14 -23.59 -24.08
C ASP A 260 8.41 -22.75 -24.23
N ASP A 261 8.49 -21.70 -23.42
CA ASP A 261 9.68 -20.90 -23.19
C ASP A 261 10.48 -21.42 -22.00
N ILE A 262 11.76 -21.03 -21.95
CA ILE A 262 12.61 -21.28 -20.80
C ILE A 262 13.37 -20.01 -20.44
N VAL A 263 13.05 -19.44 -19.28
CA VAL A 263 13.78 -18.30 -18.69
C VAL A 263 14.54 -18.78 -17.46
N LYS A 264 15.79 -18.35 -17.29
CA LYS A 264 16.65 -18.77 -16.18
C LYS A 264 17.10 -17.61 -15.31
N ALA A 265 17.26 -17.86 -14.01
CA ALA A 265 17.79 -16.88 -13.06
C ALA A 265 18.74 -17.54 -12.06
N TRP A 266 19.74 -16.79 -11.61
CA TRP A 266 20.60 -17.20 -10.50
C TRP A 266 20.03 -16.67 -9.19
N VAL A 267 19.97 -17.51 -8.16
CA VAL A 267 19.52 -17.10 -6.83
C VAL A 267 20.39 -17.77 -5.76
N THR A 268 20.86 -16.99 -4.79
CA THR A 268 21.49 -17.49 -3.57
C THR A 268 20.46 -17.51 -2.45
N ILE A 269 20.12 -18.70 -1.94
CA ILE A 269 19.19 -18.87 -0.82
C ILE A 269 19.99 -18.95 0.49
N GLY A 270 19.62 -18.09 1.44
CA GLY A 270 20.08 -18.16 2.83
C GLY A 270 18.95 -18.60 3.76
N ASN A 271 18.72 -17.82 4.82
CA ASN A 271 17.66 -18.07 5.82
C ASN A 271 16.48 -17.09 5.74
N THR A 272 16.53 -16.12 4.83
CA THR A 272 15.44 -15.17 4.56
C THR A 272 14.85 -15.44 3.20
N ASN A 273 13.53 -15.29 3.09
CA ASN A 273 12.85 -15.47 1.81
C ASN A 273 13.36 -14.50 0.75
N ILE A 274 13.23 -14.91 -0.51
CA ILE A 274 13.61 -14.12 -1.68
C ILE A 274 12.41 -14.03 -2.61
N LYS A 275 12.14 -12.82 -3.09
CA LYS A 275 11.16 -12.55 -4.13
C LYS A 275 11.87 -12.60 -5.48
N LEU A 276 11.33 -13.35 -6.42
CA LEU A 276 11.80 -13.43 -7.79
C LEU A 276 10.57 -13.43 -8.71
N ASP A 277 10.29 -12.27 -9.27
CA ASP A 277 9.21 -12.11 -10.22
C ASP A 277 9.68 -12.33 -11.65
N LEU A 278 8.70 -12.57 -12.53
CA LEU A 278 8.91 -12.69 -13.97
C LEU A 278 7.79 -11.91 -14.69
N ALA A 279 8.06 -10.64 -15.00
CA ALA A 279 7.28 -9.83 -15.92
C ALA A 279 7.71 -10.13 -17.35
N THR A 280 6.82 -10.67 -18.20
CA THR A 280 7.18 -11.27 -19.50
C THR A 280 7.43 -10.27 -20.62
N ASP A 281 6.98 -9.04 -20.43
CA ASP A 281 7.26 -7.88 -21.28
C ASP A 281 8.68 -7.31 -21.08
N ASN A 282 9.37 -7.72 -20.01
CA ASN A 282 10.72 -7.24 -19.71
C ASN A 282 11.70 -7.58 -20.85
N PRO A 283 12.31 -6.58 -21.51
CA PRO A 283 13.13 -6.78 -22.70
C PRO A 283 14.41 -7.60 -22.43
N LEU A 284 14.83 -7.72 -21.16
CA LEU A 284 15.98 -8.54 -20.76
C LEU A 284 15.70 -10.04 -20.92
N LEU A 285 14.43 -10.46 -21.02
CA LEU A 285 14.02 -11.84 -21.24
C LEU A 285 14.41 -12.38 -22.61
N ALA A 286 14.62 -11.52 -23.61
CA ALA A 286 15.11 -11.91 -24.94
C ALA A 286 16.47 -12.62 -24.89
N THR A 287 17.21 -12.52 -23.77
CA THR A 287 18.49 -13.19 -23.56
C THR A 287 18.38 -14.58 -22.92
N GLY A 288 17.18 -14.99 -22.47
CA GLY A 288 16.94 -16.25 -21.75
C GLY A 288 17.53 -16.30 -20.32
N PHE A 289 18.06 -15.19 -19.82
CA PHE A 289 18.67 -15.08 -18.49
C PHE A 289 18.29 -13.78 -17.78
N LEU A 290 17.83 -13.89 -16.53
CA LEU A 290 17.62 -12.79 -15.60
C LEU A 290 18.85 -12.63 -14.68
N ASN A 291 19.40 -11.42 -14.60
CA ASN A 291 20.53 -11.11 -13.72
C ASN A 291 20.07 -10.84 -12.29
N SER A 292 20.70 -11.52 -11.32
CA SER A 292 20.30 -11.48 -9.90
C SER A 292 20.44 -10.15 -9.19
N ASN A 293 21.25 -9.26 -9.74
CA ASN A 293 21.58 -7.98 -9.10
C ASN A 293 20.51 -6.91 -9.32
N ASN A 294 19.48 -7.20 -10.14
CA ASN A 294 18.37 -6.28 -10.42
C ASN A 294 17.10 -6.61 -9.63
N PHE A 295 17.09 -7.62 -8.76
CA PHE A 295 15.85 -8.06 -8.07
C PHE A 295 15.40 -7.18 -6.90
N ASN A 296 15.93 -5.96 -6.79
CA ASN A 296 15.24 -4.86 -6.12
C ASN A 296 14.50 -4.03 -7.18
N ASN A 297 13.76 -4.67 -8.08
CA ASN A 297 12.74 -4.00 -8.90
C ASN A 297 11.67 -3.49 -7.92
N LEU A 298 11.99 -2.36 -7.30
CA LEU A 298 10.99 -1.41 -6.85
C LEU A 298 10.22 -1.03 -8.11
N PRO A 299 8.88 -0.94 -8.05
CA PRO A 299 8.11 -0.43 -9.17
C PRO A 299 8.69 0.92 -9.60
N SER A 300 8.86 1.11 -10.90
CA SER A 300 8.81 2.46 -11.43
C SER A 300 7.40 2.99 -11.14
N ASP A 301 7.34 4.21 -10.63
CA ASP A 301 6.19 4.78 -9.92
C ASP A 301 5.00 4.98 -10.88
N ASN A 302 4.24 3.93 -11.22
CA ASN A 302 3.03 4.07 -12.06
C ASN A 302 1.90 3.07 -11.80
N THR A 303 1.78 2.55 -10.58
CA THR A 303 0.49 1.94 -10.16
C THR A 303 -0.53 3.05 -9.93
N SER A 304 -1.26 3.43 -10.99
CA SER A 304 -2.56 4.09 -10.84
C SER A 304 -3.55 3.09 -10.24
N LEU A 305 -3.43 2.85 -8.93
CA LEU A 305 -4.54 2.31 -8.17
C LEU A 305 -5.65 3.34 -8.28
N SER A 306 -6.63 3.06 -9.14
CA SER A 306 -7.90 3.76 -9.20
C SER A 306 -8.34 4.07 -7.77
N GLN A 307 -8.44 5.36 -7.46
CA GLN A 307 -8.76 5.89 -6.14
C GLN A 307 -9.96 5.13 -5.54
N ALA A 308 -9.74 4.09 -4.74
CA ALA A 308 -9.14 4.34 -3.46
C ALA A 308 -9.83 5.42 -2.60
N SER A 309 -11.05 5.88 -2.92
CA SER A 309 -11.71 7.01 -2.24
C SER A 309 -11.62 6.81 -0.73
N ILE A 310 -10.80 7.62 -0.08
CA ILE A 310 -10.87 7.83 1.35
C ILE A 310 -12.23 8.50 1.56
N PRO A 311 -13.18 7.88 2.28
CA PRO A 311 -14.43 8.57 2.59
C PRO A 311 -14.10 9.72 3.53
N SER A 312 -14.19 10.96 3.05
CA SER A 312 -14.63 12.06 3.91
C SER A 312 -16.11 11.85 4.21
N SER A 313 -16.40 10.95 5.15
CA SER A 313 -17.70 10.97 5.81
C SER A 313 -17.47 11.44 7.24
N SER A 314 -17.89 12.67 7.53
CA SER A 314 -18.54 12.85 8.84
C SER A 314 -19.64 11.77 8.94
N PRO A 315 -19.75 11.09 10.08
CA PRO A 315 -20.35 9.75 10.16
C PRO A 315 -21.85 9.77 9.86
N PRO A 316 -22.41 8.75 9.19
CA PRO A 316 -23.75 8.33 9.55
C PRO A 316 -23.65 7.79 10.98
N ASN A 317 -24.46 8.35 11.89
CA ASN A 317 -24.58 7.96 13.30
C ASN A 317 -24.15 6.52 13.57
N ILE A 318 -22.99 6.34 14.21
CA ILE A 318 -22.61 5.06 14.79
C ILE A 318 -23.52 4.88 16.00
N TYR A 319 -24.56 4.07 15.83
CA TYR A 319 -25.19 3.40 16.96
C TYR A 319 -24.16 2.46 17.57
N ASN A 320 -23.53 2.93 18.65
CA ASN A 320 -22.99 2.04 19.66
C ASN A 320 -24.15 1.17 20.15
N SER A 321 -24.03 -0.15 20.02
CA SER A 321 -24.96 -1.06 20.67
C SER A 321 -24.85 -0.89 22.19
N PRO A 322 -25.97 -0.91 22.93
CA PRO A 322 -25.95 -0.87 24.39
C PRO A 322 -25.37 -2.16 24.96
N ASN A 323 -24.59 -1.99 26.02
CA ASN A 323 -24.21 -3.01 26.99
C ASN A 323 -25.42 -3.86 27.42
N PRO A 324 -25.47 -5.18 27.15
CA PRO A 324 -26.49 -6.04 27.72
C PRO A 324 -25.92 -6.65 29.00
N ASN A 325 -25.96 -5.93 30.11
CA ASN A 325 -25.94 -6.51 31.46
C ASN A 325 -26.39 -5.45 32.47
N ASN A 326 -27.70 -5.25 32.55
CA ASN A 326 -28.34 -4.68 33.73
C ASN A 326 -29.35 -5.71 34.26
N HIS A 327 -28.85 -6.72 34.96
CA HIS A 327 -29.65 -7.55 35.83
C HIS A 327 -29.09 -7.44 37.25
N LEU A 328 -29.78 -6.60 38.03
CA LEU A 328 -30.09 -6.72 39.46
C LEU A 328 -29.18 -7.65 40.28
N ASN A 329 -28.36 -7.06 41.13
CA ASN A 329 -27.76 -7.73 42.26
C ASN A 329 -28.51 -7.31 43.53
N PRO A 330 -29.12 -8.23 44.30
CA PRO A 330 -29.27 -8.06 45.73
C PRO A 330 -28.20 -8.92 46.43
N THR A 331 -27.31 -8.28 47.18
CA THR A 331 -26.62 -8.94 48.30
C THR A 331 -27.68 -9.23 49.38
N PRO A 332 -27.57 -10.34 50.17
CA PRO A 332 -26.60 -10.36 51.26
C PRO A 332 -26.01 -11.74 51.69
N ARG A 333 -24.83 -11.64 52.32
CA ARG A 333 -24.29 -12.42 53.46
C ARG A 333 -23.68 -13.83 53.28
N ASP A 334 -22.43 -13.88 53.78
CA ASP A 334 -21.83 -14.80 54.74
C ASP A 334 -21.52 -16.28 54.41
N ASN A 335 -20.20 -16.53 54.41
CA ASN A 335 -19.44 -17.56 55.14
C ASN A 335 -19.46 -19.06 54.76
N LEU A 336 -18.21 -19.55 54.59
CA LEU A 336 -17.60 -20.78 55.12
C LEU A 336 -17.65 -22.12 54.34
N ASN A 337 -16.43 -22.64 54.17
CA ASN A 337 -15.97 -24.04 54.16
C ASN A 337 -16.09 -24.93 52.90
N SER A 338 -14.90 -25.30 52.39
CA SER A 338 -14.58 -26.56 51.66
C SER A 338 -14.66 -27.80 52.58
N PRO A 339 -14.23 -29.04 52.20
CA PRO A 339 -13.91 -29.67 50.89
C PRO A 339 -14.46 -31.14 50.76
N MET A 340 -13.95 -31.87 49.74
CA MET A 340 -13.91 -33.36 49.53
C MET A 340 -15.04 -33.99 48.69
N THR A 341 -14.88 -34.99 47.80
CA THR A 341 -13.73 -35.73 47.19
C THR A 341 -14.28 -36.66 46.08
N ASN A 342 -13.44 -36.96 45.07
CA ASN A 342 -13.32 -38.22 44.27
C ASN A 342 -14.53 -38.69 43.40
N ASP A 343 -14.37 -39.05 42.11
CA ASP A 343 -13.47 -40.08 41.56
C ASP A 343 -13.09 -39.83 40.07
N ASN A 344 -11.95 -40.40 39.68
CA ASN A 344 -11.17 -40.26 38.44
C ASN A 344 -10.80 -41.72 37.96
N PRO A 345 -9.98 -41.99 36.91
CA PRO A 345 -10.03 -41.78 35.45
C PRO A 345 -9.76 -43.16 34.71
N PRO A 346 -9.12 -43.32 33.51
CA PRO A 346 -7.79 -42.79 33.09
C PRO A 346 -7.61 -42.28 31.62
N SER A 347 -6.82 -41.20 31.48
CA SER A 347 -5.59 -40.94 30.66
C SER A 347 -5.17 -41.88 29.48
N PRO A 348 -4.19 -41.55 28.58
CA PRO A 348 -3.19 -40.45 28.60
C PRO A 348 -2.99 -39.72 27.24
N PHE A 349 -2.39 -38.52 27.15
CA PHE A 349 -0.95 -38.27 27.24
C PHE A 349 -0.64 -36.91 27.86
N ALA A 350 0.32 -36.95 28.78
CA ALA A 350 0.80 -35.85 29.59
C ALA A 350 1.91 -35.05 28.89
N ASP A 351 1.90 -33.78 29.21
CA ASP A 351 3.01 -32.84 29.22
C ASP A 351 4.19 -33.36 30.08
N ASN A 352 5.42 -33.21 29.57
CA ASN A 352 6.53 -32.51 30.25
C ASN A 352 7.75 -32.46 29.31
N THR A 353 8.26 -31.26 29.00
CA THR A 353 9.67 -30.90 29.26
C THR A 353 9.85 -29.39 29.10
N THR A 354 10.21 -28.77 30.22
CA THR A 354 10.91 -27.50 30.37
C THR A 354 11.99 -27.26 29.31
N GLY A 355 11.93 -26.11 28.63
CA GLY A 355 12.96 -25.71 27.67
C GLY A 355 12.72 -24.31 27.09
N ASN A 356 12.95 -23.28 27.90
CA ASN A 356 13.25 -21.90 27.49
C ASN A 356 12.29 -21.29 26.46
N ASP A 357 11.12 -20.85 26.93
CA ASP A 357 10.16 -20.06 26.15
C ASP A 357 10.78 -18.72 25.76
N GLY A 358 11.29 -18.63 24.53
CA GLY A 358 11.63 -17.38 23.84
C GLY A 358 10.38 -16.61 23.41
N ASN A 359 9.38 -16.53 24.28
CA ASN A 359 8.10 -15.88 24.03
C ASN A 359 8.31 -14.36 24.14
N ILE A 360 8.59 -13.69 23.02
CA ILE A 360 8.46 -12.23 22.95
C ILE A 360 6.97 -11.95 22.71
N PRO A 361 6.23 -11.38 23.68
CA PRO A 361 4.78 -11.30 23.60
C PRO A 361 4.36 -10.17 22.66
N LEU A 362 3.63 -10.48 21.59
CA LEU A 362 2.89 -9.49 20.79
C LEU A 362 1.94 -8.65 21.68
N PRO A 363 1.63 -7.39 21.34
CA PRO A 363 0.75 -6.56 22.17
C PRO A 363 -0.65 -7.18 22.32
N PRO A 364 -1.25 -7.16 23.52
CA PRO A 364 -2.66 -7.51 23.70
C PRO A 364 -3.56 -6.43 23.08
N SER A 365 -4.60 -6.85 22.38
CA SER A 365 -5.66 -5.99 21.84
C SER A 365 -6.45 -5.33 22.98
N GLY A 366 -6.37 -4.00 23.14
CA GLY A 366 -7.04 -3.27 24.23
C GLY A 366 -7.74 -1.98 23.79
N ASN A 367 -9.07 -1.93 24.00
CA ASN A 367 -9.97 -0.75 24.03
C ASN A 367 -9.61 0.19 25.22
N PRO A 368 -9.86 1.53 25.34
CA PRO A 368 -11.02 2.35 24.86
C PRO A 368 -10.83 3.90 24.61
N HIS A 369 -11.95 4.55 24.20
CA HIS A 369 -12.46 5.94 24.42
C HIS A 369 -11.79 7.23 23.86
N SER A 370 -12.64 8.17 23.40
CA SER A 370 -12.38 9.43 22.64
C SER A 370 -13.09 10.65 23.28
N PRO A 371 -12.71 11.91 22.93
CA PRO A 371 -13.66 12.79 22.20
C PRO A 371 -13.08 13.81 21.16
N THR A 372 -13.78 13.95 20.00
CA THR A 372 -14.18 15.11 19.09
C THR A 372 -13.23 16.28 18.72
N ALA A 373 -13.19 16.95 17.54
CA ALA A 373 -14.20 17.31 16.48
C ALA A 373 -13.56 17.67 15.08
N ASN A 374 -14.39 17.75 14.01
CA ASN A 374 -14.08 17.81 12.54
C ASN A 374 -14.02 19.21 11.86
N ASN A 375 -13.39 19.28 10.66
CA ASN A 375 -13.84 19.95 9.40
C ASN A 375 -12.77 19.79 8.26
N ASP A 376 -12.96 19.01 7.18
CA ASP A 376 -11.95 18.88 6.08
C ASP A 376 -12.56 18.77 4.65
N PHE A 377 -11.91 19.44 3.69
CA PHE A 377 -12.07 19.27 2.23
C PHE A 377 -11.12 18.17 1.74
N LEU A 378 -11.51 17.38 0.74
CA LEU A 378 -10.69 16.29 0.22
C LEU A 378 -9.46 16.81 -0.55
N PRO A 379 -8.28 16.19 -0.41
CA PRO A 379 -7.07 16.54 -1.16
C PRO A 379 -7.24 16.26 -2.66
N LEU A 380 -6.62 17.08 -3.49
CA LEU A 380 -6.60 16.89 -4.95
C LEU A 380 -5.70 15.69 -5.31
N PRO A 381 -5.95 14.99 -6.44
CA PRO A 381 -5.05 13.94 -6.91
C PRO A 381 -3.64 14.50 -7.08
N SER A 382 -2.59 13.71 -6.86
CA SER A 382 -1.19 14.10 -7.09
C SER A 382 -0.85 14.00 -8.58
N SER A 383 0.07 14.85 -9.05
CA SER A 383 0.51 14.84 -10.45
C SER A 383 1.49 13.69 -10.72
N PRO A 384 1.32 12.94 -11.83
CA PRO A 384 2.21 11.85 -12.18
C PRO A 384 3.53 12.42 -12.71
N THR A 385 4.66 11.80 -12.38
CA THR A 385 5.97 12.17 -12.91
C THR A 385 6.40 11.26 -14.05
N ASN A 386 6.68 11.83 -15.23
CA ASN A 386 7.18 11.15 -16.42
C ASN A 386 8.68 10.87 -16.32
N SER A 387 9.03 9.67 -15.88
CA SER A 387 10.36 9.11 -16.12
C SER A 387 10.43 8.48 -17.52
N ASN A 388 10.86 9.24 -18.53
CA ASN A 388 11.33 8.67 -19.78
C ASN A 388 12.51 9.47 -20.35
N SER A 389 13.71 8.87 -20.35
CA SER A 389 14.82 9.24 -21.22
C SER A 389 14.90 8.23 -22.38
N PRO A 390 14.92 8.68 -23.65
CA PRO A 390 15.02 7.79 -24.81
C PRO A 390 16.48 7.41 -25.11
N SER A 391 16.69 6.20 -25.65
CA SER A 391 17.95 5.79 -26.25
C SER A 391 18.03 6.24 -27.74
N SER A 392 19.19 6.76 -28.12
CA SER A 392 19.52 7.53 -29.33
C SER A 392 19.21 6.87 -30.69
N PRO A 393 18.98 7.71 -31.74
CA PRO A 393 20.10 7.98 -32.67
C PRO A 393 20.27 9.45 -33.09
N THR A 394 21.54 9.83 -33.31
CA THR A 394 22.08 10.97 -34.10
C THR A 394 21.78 12.43 -33.69
N SER A 395 22.80 13.04 -33.05
CA SER A 395 23.33 14.41 -33.20
C SER A 395 22.36 15.56 -33.57
N HIS A 396 21.90 16.31 -32.56
CA HIS A 396 22.03 17.77 -32.49
C HIS A 396 21.88 18.22 -31.01
N LEU A 397 22.84 19.01 -30.53
CA LEU A 397 23.06 19.42 -29.14
C LEU A 397 21.94 20.34 -28.57
N LEU A 398 21.26 19.93 -27.49
CA LEU A 398 20.72 20.81 -26.42
C LEU A 398 20.68 20.02 -25.08
N PRO A 399 21.00 20.63 -23.92
CA PRO A 399 21.21 19.90 -22.65
C PRO A 399 19.89 19.62 -21.90
N PRO A 400 19.68 18.42 -21.34
CA PRO A 400 18.48 18.13 -20.54
C PRO A 400 18.63 18.75 -19.14
N LEU A 401 17.98 19.89 -18.88
CA LEU A 401 18.08 20.64 -17.62
C LEU A 401 16.73 20.86 -16.90
N LEU A 402 15.62 20.31 -17.41
CA LEU A 402 14.32 20.25 -16.69
C LEU A 402 14.32 19.08 -15.72
N ASN A 403 15.17 19.14 -14.69
CA ASN A 403 15.37 18.06 -13.72
C ASN A 403 15.22 18.52 -12.27
N THR A 404 14.80 19.77 -12.05
CA THR A 404 14.58 20.30 -10.71
C THR A 404 13.14 20.02 -10.27
N PRO A 405 12.91 19.26 -9.19
CA PRO A 405 11.56 18.94 -8.71
C PRO A 405 10.89 20.16 -8.05
N ILE A 406 9.62 20.37 -8.37
CA ILE A 406 8.73 21.34 -7.72
C ILE A 406 7.64 20.57 -6.98
N TYR A 407 7.45 20.88 -5.70
CA TYR A 407 6.49 20.24 -4.82
C TYR A 407 5.26 21.13 -4.60
N ARG A 408 4.08 20.51 -4.51
CA ARG A 408 2.81 21.19 -4.22
C ARG A 408 2.50 21.08 -2.73
N LEU A 409 2.28 22.22 -2.08
CA LEU A 409 1.86 22.33 -0.69
C LEU A 409 0.46 22.94 -0.66
N GLN A 410 -0.48 22.26 -0.01
CA GLN A 410 -1.82 22.78 0.26
C GLN A 410 -1.79 23.68 1.50
N ASN A 411 -2.41 24.86 1.42
CA ASN A 411 -2.66 25.70 2.58
C ASN A 411 -3.99 25.27 3.25
N ARG A 412 -3.93 24.79 4.48
CA ARG A 412 -5.10 24.30 5.22
C ARG A 412 -5.95 25.41 5.85
N ASP A 413 -5.38 26.61 6.02
CA ASP A 413 -6.14 27.77 6.52
C ASP A 413 -7.05 28.35 5.43
N TYR A 414 -6.67 28.19 4.16
CA TYR A 414 -7.36 28.77 3.01
C TYR A 414 -7.66 27.72 1.97
N LEU A 415 -8.93 27.31 1.97
CA LEU A 415 -9.45 26.21 1.18
C LEU A 415 -9.23 26.43 -0.33
N GLY A 416 -8.58 25.45 -0.96
CA GLY A 416 -8.27 25.51 -2.39
C GLY A 416 -7.12 26.45 -2.74
N SER A 417 -6.24 26.76 -1.77
CA SER A 417 -5.01 27.51 -2.01
C SER A 417 -3.77 26.63 -1.95
N TYR A 418 -2.88 26.84 -2.93
CA TYR A 418 -1.70 26.01 -3.14
C TYR A 418 -0.44 26.84 -3.32
N LEU A 419 0.70 26.25 -2.94
CA LEU A 419 2.03 26.79 -3.13
C LEU A 419 2.91 25.76 -3.83
N PHE A 420 3.64 26.20 -4.85
CA PHE A 420 4.56 25.38 -5.64
C PHE A 420 5.98 25.86 -5.41
N VAL A 421 6.83 25.00 -4.84
CA VAL A 421 8.18 25.37 -4.38
C VAL A 421 9.18 24.23 -4.58
N GLY A 422 10.47 24.56 -4.66
CA GLY A 422 11.53 23.55 -4.69
C GLY A 422 11.66 22.80 -3.36
N GLU A 423 12.39 21.68 -3.36
CA GLU A 423 12.51 20.77 -2.22
C GLU A 423 12.96 21.44 -0.92
N ASP A 424 14.04 22.23 -0.98
CA ASP A 424 14.59 22.91 0.20
C ASP A 424 13.61 23.93 0.79
N GLU A 425 12.91 24.67 -0.08
CA GLU A 425 11.90 25.64 0.34
C GLU A 425 10.65 24.93 0.91
N ALA A 426 10.20 23.82 0.30
CA ALA A 426 9.14 22.98 0.84
C ALA A 426 9.49 22.50 2.26
N ASN A 427 10.69 21.95 2.44
CA ASN A 427 11.17 21.50 3.74
C ASN A 427 11.21 22.63 4.78
N ASN A 428 11.67 23.82 4.38
CA ASN A 428 11.68 24.99 5.26
C ASN A 428 10.27 25.45 5.61
N ILE A 429 9.33 25.40 4.67
CA ILE A 429 7.95 25.81 4.89
C ILE A 429 7.25 24.87 5.85
N LEU A 430 7.35 23.56 5.62
CA LEU A 430 6.72 22.53 6.45
C LEU A 430 7.22 22.54 7.90
N ARG A 431 8.46 23.00 8.13
CA ARG A 431 9.03 23.16 9.48
C ARG A 431 8.51 24.37 10.23
N ASN A 432 8.22 25.47 9.52
CA ASN A 432 7.96 26.77 10.14
C ASN A 432 6.51 27.23 10.02
N TYR A 433 5.74 26.67 9.10
CA TYR A 433 4.37 27.07 8.76
C TYR A 433 3.46 25.85 8.78
N PRO A 434 2.92 25.47 9.95
CA PRO A 434 2.16 24.22 10.14
C PRO A 434 0.83 24.20 9.38
N GLN A 435 0.36 25.34 8.87
CA GLN A 435 -0.81 25.41 8.00
C GLN A 435 -0.58 24.84 6.61
N PHE A 436 0.68 24.67 6.18
CA PHE A 436 0.97 24.03 4.91
C PHE A 436 1.15 22.52 5.07
N GLN A 437 0.49 21.78 4.18
CA GLN A 437 0.59 20.34 4.08
C GLN A 437 1.20 19.97 2.73
N LEU A 438 2.22 19.10 2.72
CA LEU A 438 2.81 18.60 1.48
C LEU A 438 1.82 17.64 0.80
N GLU A 439 1.50 17.90 -0.47
CA GLU A 439 0.74 16.98 -1.31
C GLU A 439 1.64 16.09 -2.18
N GLY A 440 2.87 16.54 -2.49
CA GLY A 440 3.88 15.72 -3.17
C GLY A 440 4.60 16.45 -4.30
N LEU A 441 5.35 15.70 -5.10
CA LEU A 441 5.99 16.18 -6.32
C LEU A 441 4.91 16.57 -7.34
N ALA A 442 5.06 17.76 -7.91
CA ALA A 442 4.11 18.31 -8.88
C ALA A 442 4.64 18.15 -10.31
N PHE A 443 5.87 18.56 -10.57
CA PHE A 443 6.50 18.55 -11.90
C PHE A 443 7.99 18.93 -11.81
N TYR A 444 8.73 18.75 -12.91
CA TYR A 444 10.12 19.21 -13.07
C TYR A 444 10.23 20.49 -13.89
N VAL A 445 11.17 21.35 -13.48
CA VAL A 445 11.47 22.65 -14.09
C VAL A 445 12.97 22.87 -14.22
N SER A 446 13.35 24.01 -14.82
CA SER A 446 14.71 24.55 -14.78
C SER A 446 14.73 25.77 -13.85
N LEU A 447 15.81 25.92 -13.07
CA LEU A 447 16.06 27.14 -12.29
C LEU A 447 16.92 28.17 -13.04
N THR A 448 17.38 27.85 -14.25
CA THR A 448 18.20 28.72 -15.09
C THR A 448 17.55 28.97 -16.47
N PRO A 449 17.73 30.18 -17.05
CA PRO A 449 17.17 30.50 -18.36
C PRO A 449 17.84 29.69 -19.47
N GLN A 450 17.05 29.21 -20.43
CA GLN A 450 17.51 28.39 -21.56
C GLN A 450 16.67 28.65 -22.81
N ASP A 451 17.23 28.32 -23.98
CA ASP A 451 16.54 28.43 -25.25
C ASP A 451 15.25 27.60 -25.25
N GLY A 452 14.13 28.25 -25.58
CA GLY A 452 12.81 27.60 -25.63
C GLY A 452 12.08 27.51 -24.29
N LEU A 453 12.65 27.99 -23.18
CA LEU A 453 11.95 28.13 -21.90
C LEU A 453 11.53 29.58 -21.66
N MET A 454 10.42 29.76 -20.93
CA MET A 454 9.94 31.06 -20.46
C MET A 454 9.99 31.14 -18.92
N PRO A 455 10.26 32.33 -18.34
CA PRO A 455 10.21 32.52 -16.90
C PRO A 455 8.77 32.52 -16.38
N ILE A 456 8.58 31.91 -15.21
CA ILE A 456 7.36 31.96 -14.42
C ILE A 456 7.65 32.74 -13.15
N TYR A 457 6.84 33.78 -12.91
CA TYR A 457 6.95 34.67 -11.76
C TYR A 457 5.98 34.24 -10.67
N ARG A 458 6.45 34.23 -9.42
CA ARG A 458 5.60 34.01 -8.24
C ARG A 458 5.14 35.34 -7.67
N PHE A 459 3.84 35.45 -7.46
CA PHE A 459 3.20 36.56 -6.77
C PHE A 459 2.55 36.06 -5.49
N ARG A 460 2.81 36.73 -4.37
CA ARG A 460 2.09 36.53 -3.12
C ARG A 460 0.88 37.46 -3.07
N ASN A 461 -0.27 36.94 -2.66
CA ASN A 461 -1.44 37.75 -2.38
C ASN A 461 -1.34 38.35 -0.98
N ASP A 462 -1.32 39.69 -0.88
CA ASP A 462 -1.20 40.38 0.41
C ASP A 462 -2.52 40.50 1.16
N ASN A 463 -3.67 40.31 0.49
CA ASN A 463 -4.97 40.29 1.16
C ASN A 463 -5.27 38.94 1.82
N ILE A 464 -4.67 37.85 1.31
CA ILE A 464 -4.93 36.49 1.78
C ILE A 464 -3.59 35.78 1.93
N MET A 465 -3.04 35.85 3.14
CA MET A 465 -1.71 35.35 3.46
C MET A 465 -1.59 33.85 3.16
N GLY A 466 -0.48 33.46 2.54
CA GLY A 466 -0.23 32.07 2.18
C GLY A 466 -0.96 31.61 0.91
N THR A 467 -1.43 32.54 0.08
CA THR A 467 -1.97 32.25 -1.26
C THR A 467 -1.11 32.90 -2.34
N TYR A 468 -0.91 32.20 -3.45
CA TYR A 468 0.09 32.53 -4.46
C TYR A 468 -0.45 32.38 -5.88
N LEU A 469 0.14 33.12 -6.80
CA LEU A 469 -0.15 33.10 -8.24
C LEU A 469 1.15 32.96 -9.04
N PHE A 470 1.12 32.11 -10.06
CA PHE A 470 2.25 31.84 -10.96
C PHE A 470 1.88 32.22 -12.39
N VAL A 471 2.67 33.10 -13.01
CA VAL A 471 2.34 33.71 -14.31
C VAL A 471 3.56 33.92 -15.19
N GLY A 472 3.36 33.96 -16.51
CA GLY A 472 4.38 34.37 -17.45
C GLY A 472 4.69 35.88 -17.39
N GLU A 473 5.77 36.29 -18.05
CA GLU A 473 6.29 37.66 -17.99
C GLU A 473 5.29 38.75 -18.40
N GLU A 474 4.53 38.54 -19.48
CA GLU A 474 3.55 39.53 -19.96
C GLU A 474 2.43 39.76 -18.93
N GLU A 475 1.91 38.68 -18.34
CA GLU A 475 0.87 38.74 -17.32
C GLU A 475 1.43 39.28 -15.99
N ALA A 476 2.67 38.94 -15.62
CA ALA A 476 3.36 39.53 -14.47
C ALA A 476 3.45 41.06 -14.58
N ASN A 477 3.77 41.58 -15.76
CA ASN A 477 3.82 43.02 -16.03
C ASN A 477 2.43 43.69 -15.96
N SER A 478 1.38 42.98 -16.37
CA SER A 478 -0.01 43.43 -16.20
C SER A 478 -0.43 43.44 -14.72
N ILE A 479 -0.10 42.40 -13.97
CA ILE A 479 -0.43 42.25 -12.54
C ILE A 479 0.20 43.36 -11.73
N LYS A 480 1.50 43.62 -11.92
CA LYS A 480 2.22 44.73 -11.27
C LYS A 480 1.56 46.09 -11.49
N ARG A 481 0.97 46.33 -12.66
CA ARG A 481 0.36 47.62 -13.01
C ARG A 481 -1.06 47.76 -12.48
N ASN A 482 -1.83 46.67 -12.53
CA ASN A 482 -3.29 46.73 -12.42
C ASN A 482 -3.83 46.10 -11.12
N TYR A 483 -3.04 45.26 -10.44
CA TYR A 483 -3.49 44.48 -9.28
C TYR A 483 -2.50 44.63 -8.11
N PRO A 484 -2.53 45.77 -7.40
CA PRO A 484 -1.56 46.09 -6.34
C PRO A 484 -1.65 45.19 -5.10
N VAL A 485 -2.64 44.29 -5.05
CA VAL A 485 -2.81 43.29 -3.98
C VAL A 485 -1.84 42.13 -4.10
N PHE A 486 -1.19 41.99 -5.25
CA PHE A 486 -0.19 40.96 -5.52
C PHE A 486 1.22 41.56 -5.48
N THR A 487 2.05 41.06 -4.59
CA THR A 487 3.47 41.41 -4.52
C THR A 487 4.30 40.35 -5.25
N GLU A 488 5.10 40.78 -6.23
CA GLU A 488 6.04 39.90 -6.95
C GLU A 488 7.18 39.48 -6.00
N GLU A 489 7.43 38.17 -5.92
CA GLU A 489 8.57 37.60 -5.18
C GLU A 489 9.74 37.25 -6.10
N GLY A 490 9.55 37.34 -7.42
CA GLY A 490 10.55 37.14 -8.46
C GLY A 490 10.25 35.93 -9.35
N ILE A 491 11.26 35.50 -10.10
CA ILE A 491 11.18 34.29 -10.95
C ILE A 491 11.21 33.06 -10.04
N ALA A 492 10.17 32.24 -10.15
CA ALA A 492 10.09 30.95 -9.47
C ALA A 492 10.90 29.88 -10.19
N PHE A 493 10.72 29.78 -11.50
CA PHE A 493 11.34 28.76 -12.35
C PHE A 493 11.13 29.05 -13.86
N TYR A 494 11.74 28.24 -14.72
CA TYR A 494 11.62 28.29 -16.18
C TYR A 494 10.98 27.01 -16.73
N VAL A 495 10.02 27.16 -17.64
CA VAL A 495 9.18 26.08 -18.20
C VAL A 495 8.98 26.25 -19.70
N TYR A 496 8.40 25.24 -20.37
CA TYR A 496 8.03 25.39 -21.77
C TYR A 496 6.78 26.29 -21.92
N PRO A 497 6.71 27.16 -22.94
CA PRO A 497 5.50 27.88 -23.27
C PRO A 497 4.32 26.94 -23.57
N ALA A 498 3.08 27.40 -23.31
CA ALA A 498 1.85 26.61 -23.46
C ALA A 498 1.66 25.95 -24.85
N ASN A 499 2.24 26.53 -25.90
CA ASN A 499 2.15 26.05 -27.28
C ASN A 499 3.39 25.27 -27.75
N SER A 500 4.20 24.76 -26.81
CA SER A 500 5.47 24.08 -27.09
C SER A 500 5.47 22.63 -26.57
N GLN A 501 6.63 21.96 -26.65
CA GLN A 501 6.86 20.61 -26.11
C GLN A 501 6.61 20.54 -24.60
N GLY A 502 6.32 19.33 -24.09
CA GLY A 502 6.02 19.07 -22.67
C GLY A 502 4.54 18.83 -22.38
N PHE A 503 4.22 18.60 -21.11
CA PHE A 503 2.87 18.30 -20.62
C PHE A 503 2.17 19.57 -20.13
N PRO A 504 0.92 19.83 -20.54
CA PRO A 504 0.22 21.05 -20.17
C PRO A 504 -0.18 21.06 -18.69
N LEU A 505 0.11 22.16 -17.99
CA LEU A 505 -0.53 22.50 -16.73
C LEU A 505 -1.65 23.52 -16.94
N TYR A 506 -2.78 23.22 -16.36
CA TYR A 506 -4.01 23.99 -16.45
C TYR A 506 -4.18 24.84 -15.19
N ARG A 507 -4.50 26.13 -15.38
CA ARG A 507 -4.78 27.05 -14.28
C ARG A 507 -6.28 27.11 -14.00
N PHE A 508 -6.61 27.00 -12.72
CA PHE A 508 -7.94 27.24 -12.19
C PHE A 508 -7.92 28.43 -11.24
N GLN A 509 -8.92 29.30 -11.38
CA GLN A 509 -9.19 30.36 -10.41
C GLN A 509 -10.16 29.87 -9.35
N ASN A 510 -9.84 30.08 -8.08
CA ASN A 510 -10.75 29.81 -6.97
C ASN A 510 -11.85 30.88 -6.91
N ARG A 511 -13.10 30.47 -7.09
CA ARG A 511 -14.29 31.34 -7.10
C ARG A 511 -14.71 31.78 -5.69
N LEU A 512 -14.38 30.98 -4.67
CA LEU A 512 -14.71 31.30 -3.28
C LEU A 512 -13.63 32.14 -2.60
N LEU A 513 -12.39 32.06 -3.11
CA LEU A 513 -11.25 32.78 -2.59
C LEU A 513 -10.57 33.58 -3.72
N PRO A 514 -11.11 34.76 -4.09
CA PRO A 514 -10.58 35.56 -5.19
C PRO A 514 -9.10 35.88 -5.04
N GLY A 515 -8.32 35.56 -6.06
CA GLY A 515 -6.87 35.73 -6.06
C GLY A 515 -6.10 34.53 -5.51
N SER A 516 -6.75 33.39 -5.30
CA SER A 516 -6.12 32.09 -5.10
C SER A 516 -6.28 31.22 -6.34
N TYR A 517 -5.23 30.46 -6.68
CA TYR A 517 -5.15 29.69 -7.91
C TYR A 517 -4.65 28.27 -7.66
N LEU A 518 -5.08 27.37 -8.53
CA LEU A 518 -4.67 25.98 -8.58
C LEU A 518 -4.08 25.69 -9.96
N PHE A 519 -3.00 24.92 -10.00
CA PHE A 519 -2.38 24.44 -11.22
C PHE A 519 -2.41 22.91 -11.21
N THR A 520 -2.91 22.32 -12.30
CA THR A 520 -3.13 20.88 -12.38
C THR A 520 -2.66 20.29 -13.70
N ASN A 521 -2.29 19.02 -13.71
CA ASN A 521 -2.13 18.28 -14.97
C ASN A 521 -3.49 18.02 -15.65
N GLU A 522 -3.49 17.34 -16.79
CA GLU A 522 -4.70 17.04 -17.55
C GLU A 522 -5.71 16.13 -16.80
N SER A 523 -5.23 15.07 -16.15
CA SER A 523 -6.07 14.13 -15.39
C SER A 523 -6.72 14.82 -14.19
N GLU A 524 -5.94 15.58 -13.43
CA GLU A 524 -6.43 16.40 -12.31
C GLU A 524 -7.39 17.50 -12.79
N LYS A 525 -7.12 18.15 -13.92
CA LYS A 525 -8.02 19.16 -14.53
C LYS A 525 -9.40 18.55 -14.77
N ASN A 526 -9.47 17.36 -15.36
CA ASN A 526 -10.74 16.68 -15.60
C ASN A 526 -11.48 16.41 -14.28
N TYR A 527 -10.77 15.97 -13.24
CA TYR A 527 -11.33 15.73 -11.92
C TYR A 527 -11.85 17.02 -11.25
N VAL A 528 -11.09 18.12 -11.32
CA VAL A 528 -11.51 19.43 -10.79
C VAL A 528 -12.76 19.94 -11.52
N MET A 529 -12.83 19.75 -12.83
CA MET A 529 -14.01 20.14 -13.61
C MET A 529 -15.24 19.27 -13.30
N GLU A 530 -15.06 18.00 -12.97
CA GLU A 530 -16.16 17.09 -12.66
C GLU A 530 -16.67 17.25 -11.22
N SER A 531 -15.74 17.44 -10.26
CA SER A 531 -16.05 17.37 -8.83
C SER A 531 -16.08 18.73 -8.13
N TYR A 532 -15.47 19.76 -8.72
CA TYR A 532 -15.26 21.06 -8.07
C TYR A 532 -15.54 22.27 -8.98
N SER A 533 -16.35 22.11 -10.04
CA SER A 533 -16.70 23.19 -10.97
C SER A 533 -17.39 24.40 -10.31
N ASP A 534 -18.01 24.19 -9.15
CA ASP A 534 -18.63 25.26 -8.36
C ASP A 534 -17.60 26.12 -7.62
N PHE A 535 -16.42 25.54 -7.31
CA PHE A 535 -15.35 26.16 -6.55
C PHE A 535 -14.23 26.71 -7.44
N PHE A 536 -13.99 26.07 -8.58
CA PHE A 536 -12.89 26.38 -9.47
C PHE A 536 -13.37 26.68 -10.89
N GLN A 537 -12.89 27.79 -11.46
CA GLN A 537 -13.06 28.12 -12.87
C GLN A 537 -11.80 27.76 -13.63
N LEU A 538 -11.89 26.87 -14.63
CA LEU A 538 -10.79 26.62 -15.56
C LEU A 538 -10.53 27.89 -16.39
N GLU A 539 -9.29 28.36 -16.41
CA GLU A 539 -8.84 29.48 -17.26
C GLU A 539 -8.10 29.00 -18.54
N GLY A 540 -7.59 27.77 -18.53
CA GLY A 540 -6.91 27.15 -19.67
C GLY A 540 -5.50 26.66 -19.34
N VAL A 541 -4.70 26.39 -20.37
CA VAL A 541 -3.28 26.00 -20.20
C VAL A 541 -2.47 27.22 -19.79
N ALA A 542 -1.74 27.12 -18.69
CA ALA A 542 -0.83 28.17 -18.22
C ALA A 542 0.55 28.04 -18.87
N PHE A 543 1.12 26.84 -18.83
CA PHE A 543 2.45 26.52 -19.37
C PHE A 543 2.64 25.00 -19.44
N ASN A 544 3.70 24.54 -20.11
CA ASN A 544 4.03 23.13 -20.26
C ASN A 544 5.27 22.75 -19.43
N VAL A 545 5.27 21.57 -18.82
CA VAL A 545 6.31 21.07 -17.92
C VAL A 545 6.84 19.71 -18.36
N VAL A 546 7.93 19.26 -17.75
CA VAL A 546 8.28 17.83 -17.72
C VAL A 546 7.66 17.29 -16.46
N LEU A 547 6.86 16.24 -16.60
CA LEU A 547 6.26 15.58 -15.45
C LEU A 547 7.31 14.75 -14.77
#